data_AF-A0A966Z448-F1
#
_entry.id   AF-A0A966Z448-F1
#
_cell.length_a   1.000
_cell.length_b   1.000
_cell.length_c   1.000
_cell.angle_alpha   90.00
_cell.angle_beta   90.00
_cell.angle_gamma   90.00
#
_symmetry.space_group_name_H-M   'P 1'
#
loop_
_entity.id
_entity.type
_entity.pdbx_description
1 polymer ?
#
loop_
_entity_poly.entity_id
_entity_poly.type
_entity_poly.pdbx_seq_one_letter_code
_entity_poly.pdbx_strand_id
1 'polypeptide(L)'
;MIVTAKGRVNVTTPGTPTALSTDQRVTANRLFFQVIPGLTGKTYVGVPGMNKSTLAGVIRILWPNSAGGFSETFTVEAQEGTDGIRLLDYVIDADVAGEGLLVSYWTE
;
A
#
# COMPACT_ATOMS: atom_id res chain seq x y z
N MET A 1 -6.72 1.63 -20.63
CA MET A 1 -6.01 1.35 -19.38
C MET A 1 -4.74 2.19 -19.28
N ILE A 2 -4.64 3.06 -18.27
CA ILE A 2 -3.48 3.91 -18.00
C ILE A 2 -2.86 3.48 -16.67
N VAL A 3 -1.52 3.44 -16.59
CA VAL A 3 -0.81 3.19 -15.33
C VAL A 3 -0.33 4.51 -14.72
N THR A 4 -0.55 4.68 -13.42
CA THR A 4 0.04 5.76 -12.64
C THR A 4 0.94 5.17 -11.55
N ALA A 5 2.22 5.51 -11.61
CA ALA A 5 3.20 5.15 -10.57
C ALA A 5 3.27 6.26 -9.53
N LYS A 6 2.83 6.00 -8.28
CA LYS A 6 3.07 6.94 -7.16
C LYS A 6 4.52 6.90 -6.67
N GLY A 7 5.25 5.85 -7.03
CA GLY A 7 6.57 5.58 -6.47
C GLY A 7 6.46 5.12 -5.03
N ARG A 8 7.45 5.50 -4.21
CA ARG A 8 7.51 5.14 -2.78
C ARG A 8 6.51 5.99 -1.99
N VAL A 9 5.55 5.34 -1.34
CA VAL A 9 4.73 5.94 -0.30
C VAL A 9 5.44 5.69 1.02
N ASN A 10 5.80 6.77 1.74
CA ASN A 10 6.58 6.71 2.97
C ASN A 10 5.70 6.79 4.21
N VAL A 11 6.04 5.97 5.21
CA VAL A 11 5.46 6.05 6.54
C VAL A 11 6.46 6.78 7.43
N THR A 12 6.20 8.05 7.71
CA THR A 12 7.12 8.88 8.51
C THR A 12 7.20 8.41 9.95
N THR A 13 6.08 7.99 10.53
CA THR A 13 5.99 7.58 11.93
C THR A 13 5.27 6.23 12.02
N PRO A 14 5.96 5.15 12.40
CA PRO A 14 5.35 3.86 12.63
C PRO A 14 4.14 3.95 13.57
N GLY A 15 3.04 3.31 13.20
CA GLY A 15 1.78 3.38 13.96
C GLY A 15 0.88 4.56 13.56
N THR A 16 1.32 5.40 12.60
CA THR A 16 0.51 6.46 11.99
C THR A 16 0.33 6.16 10.51
N PRO A 17 -0.74 5.44 10.12
CA PRO A 17 -0.94 5.05 8.73
C PRO A 17 -0.97 6.24 7.75
N THR A 18 -0.30 6.08 6.61
CA THR A 18 -0.20 7.05 5.53
C THR A 18 -1.19 6.71 4.42
N ALA A 19 -2.09 7.63 4.10
CA ALA A 19 -3.07 7.44 3.03
C ALA A 19 -2.44 7.44 1.64
N LEU A 20 -2.97 6.62 0.73
CA LEU A 20 -2.53 6.61 -0.67
C LEU A 20 -3.02 7.84 -1.44
N SER A 21 -4.13 8.44 -1.02
CA SER A 21 -4.67 9.69 -1.56
C SER A 21 -5.51 10.39 -0.49
N THR A 22 -5.59 11.72 -0.58
CA THR A 22 -6.58 12.54 0.14
C THR A 22 -7.70 13.04 -0.78
N ASP A 23 -7.56 12.83 -2.10
CA ASP A 23 -8.56 13.23 -3.10
C ASP A 23 -9.58 12.11 -3.31
N GLN A 24 -10.85 12.44 -3.09
CA GLN A 24 -12.01 11.57 -3.26
C GLN A 24 -12.28 11.14 -4.70
N ARG A 25 -11.70 11.86 -5.67
CA ARG A 25 -11.91 11.62 -7.11
C ARG A 25 -10.93 10.62 -7.70
N VAL A 26 -9.89 10.25 -6.95
CA VAL A 26 -8.87 9.32 -7.45
C VAL A 26 -9.37 7.89 -7.25
N THR A 27 -9.82 7.30 -8.34
CA THR A 27 -10.27 5.92 -8.45
C THR A 27 -9.31 5.10 -9.31
N ALA A 28 -9.43 3.78 -9.23
CA ALA A 28 -8.64 2.81 -9.98
C ALA A 28 -9.46 1.53 -10.20
N ASN A 29 -9.12 0.78 -11.23
CA ASN A 29 -9.58 -0.60 -11.39
C ASN A 29 -8.61 -1.61 -10.77
N ARG A 30 -7.37 -1.18 -10.48
CA ARG A 30 -6.35 -2.00 -9.83
C ARG A 30 -5.38 -1.17 -8.99
N LEU A 31 -5.01 -1.70 -7.83
CA LEU A 31 -3.90 -1.26 -7.00
C LEU A 31 -2.84 -2.35 -6.90
N PHE A 32 -1.57 -1.96 -7.00
CA PHE A 32 -0.43 -2.84 -6.81
C PHE A 32 0.53 -2.27 -5.77
N PHE A 33 0.90 -3.12 -4.82
CA PHE A 33 1.81 -2.84 -3.74
C PHE A 33 3.01 -3.75 -3.86
N GLN A 34 4.20 -3.17 -3.74
CA GLN A 34 5.45 -3.93 -3.77
C GLN A 34 6.38 -3.46 -2.67
N VAL A 35 6.94 -4.42 -1.95
CA VAL A 35 8.07 -4.21 -1.05
C VAL A 35 9.26 -3.65 -1.82
N ILE A 36 9.89 -2.61 -1.28
CA ILE A 36 11.15 -2.09 -1.81
C ILE A 36 12.29 -3.02 -1.36
N PRO A 37 13.09 -3.58 -2.29
CA PRO A 37 14.19 -4.45 -1.93
C PRO A 37 15.19 -3.81 -0.97
N GLY A 38 15.65 -4.58 0.02
CA GLY A 38 16.64 -4.14 1.00
C GLY A 38 16.09 -3.38 2.21
N LEU A 39 14.77 -3.15 2.29
CA LEU A 39 14.13 -2.67 3.52
C LEU A 39 14.13 -3.76 4.61
N THR A 40 13.82 -3.36 5.86
CA THR A 40 13.98 -4.24 7.03
C THR A 40 12.70 -4.39 7.87
N GLY A 41 11.81 -3.41 7.86
CA GLY A 41 10.53 -3.44 8.56
C GLY A 41 9.41 -4.05 7.74
N LYS A 42 8.49 -4.76 8.41
CA LYS A 42 7.24 -5.17 7.77
C LYS A 42 6.44 -3.93 7.39
N THR A 43 5.69 -4.07 6.32
CA THR A 43 4.74 -3.06 5.87
C THR A 43 3.34 -3.64 5.89
N TYR A 44 2.37 -2.76 6.08
CA TYR A 44 0.99 -3.11 6.31
C TYR A 44 0.15 -2.31 5.33
N VAL A 45 -0.73 -2.97 4.58
CA VAL A 45 -1.76 -2.34 3.77
C VAL A 45 -3.08 -2.52 4.51
N GLY A 46 -3.88 -1.47 4.61
CA GLY A 46 -5.18 -1.53 5.28
C GLY A 46 -6.07 -0.35 4.94
N VAL A 47 -7.10 -0.14 5.76
CA VAL A 47 -8.06 0.96 5.63
C VAL A 47 -7.76 2.10 6.62
N PRO A 48 -8.23 3.33 6.37
CA PRO A 48 -8.09 4.44 7.32
C PRO A 48 -8.51 4.05 8.75
N GLY A 49 -7.65 4.37 9.72
CA GLY A 49 -7.84 3.99 11.12
C GLY A 49 -7.31 2.60 11.48
N MET A 50 -6.63 1.89 10.57
CA MET A 50 -5.99 0.62 10.90
C MET A 50 -5.00 0.75 12.06
N ASN A 51 -4.86 -0.34 12.82
CA ASN A 51 -3.93 -0.44 13.93
C ASN A 51 -3.07 -1.70 13.75
N LYS A 52 -1.79 -1.51 13.40
CA LYS A 52 -0.87 -2.62 13.14
C LYS A 52 -0.47 -3.45 14.37
N SER A 53 -0.65 -2.95 15.60
CA SER A 53 -0.35 -3.72 16.81
C SER A 53 -1.46 -4.71 17.15
N THR A 54 -2.70 -4.38 16.82
CA THR A 54 -3.89 -5.23 17.01
C THR A 54 -4.36 -5.93 15.74
N LEU A 55 -3.79 -5.55 14.59
CA LEU A 55 -4.18 -5.96 13.24
C LEU A 55 -5.60 -5.54 12.82
N ALA A 56 -6.29 -4.72 13.62
CA ALA A 56 -7.59 -4.18 13.25
C ALA A 56 -7.46 -3.30 11.99
N GLY A 57 -8.30 -3.55 10.98
CA GLY A 57 -8.30 -2.79 9.72
C GLY A 57 -7.12 -3.07 8.78
N VAL A 58 -6.25 -4.03 9.11
CA VAL A 58 -5.15 -4.46 8.23
C VAL A 58 -5.68 -5.47 7.21
N ILE A 59 -5.42 -5.22 5.92
CA ILE A 59 -5.80 -6.10 4.80
C ILE A 59 -4.66 -7.09 4.50
N ARG A 60 -3.41 -6.62 4.50
CA ARG A 60 -2.23 -7.45 4.18
C ARG A 60 -0.99 -6.98 4.92
N ILE A 61 -0.20 -7.94 5.40
CA ILE A 61 1.17 -7.73 5.88
C ILE A 61 2.12 -8.16 4.77
N LEU A 62 3.14 -7.33 4.51
CA LEU A 62 4.17 -7.56 3.50
C LEU A 62 5.54 -7.56 4.17
N TRP A 63 6.27 -8.67 4.01
CA TRP A 63 7.59 -8.89 4.58
C TRP A 63 8.68 -8.43 3.63
N PRO A 64 9.65 -7.63 4.13
CA PRO A 64 10.75 -7.18 3.32
C PRO A 64 11.80 -8.26 3.12
N ASN A 65 12.60 -8.14 2.06
CA ASN A 65 13.76 -8.98 1.77
C ASN A 65 15.06 -8.24 2.14
N SER A 66 15.39 -8.21 3.44
CA SER A 66 16.57 -7.48 3.96
C SER A 66 17.91 -8.10 3.56
N ALA A 67 17.95 -9.42 3.34
CA ALA A 67 19.16 -10.18 3.02
C ALA A 67 19.11 -10.83 1.62
N GLY A 68 18.31 -10.28 0.71
CA GLY A 68 18.03 -10.86 -0.60
C GLY A 68 16.84 -11.82 -0.60
N GLY A 69 16.45 -12.28 -1.79
CA GLY A 69 15.24 -13.09 -2.00
C GLY A 69 14.10 -12.30 -2.65
N PHE A 70 12.88 -12.84 -2.60
CA PHE A 70 11.72 -12.25 -3.25
C PHE A 70 11.08 -11.16 -2.38
N SER A 71 10.85 -9.99 -2.98
CA SER A 71 10.01 -8.95 -2.39
C SER A 71 8.55 -9.34 -2.54
N GLU A 72 7.80 -9.35 -1.45
CA GLU A 72 6.37 -9.63 -1.52
C GLU A 72 5.64 -8.53 -2.29
N THR A 73 4.57 -8.94 -2.96
CA THR A 73 3.67 -8.07 -3.69
C THR A 73 2.23 -8.37 -3.28
N PHE A 74 1.36 -7.39 -3.45
CA PHE A 74 -0.07 -7.53 -3.20
C PHE A 74 -0.84 -6.69 -4.22
N THR A 75 -1.95 -7.24 -4.70
CA THR A 75 -2.80 -6.60 -5.71
C THR A 75 -4.24 -6.60 -5.22
N VAL A 76 -4.93 -5.48 -5.43
CA VAL A 76 -6.38 -5.36 -5.32
C VAL A 76 -6.92 -5.04 -6.70
N GLU A 77 -7.89 -5.81 -7.17
CA GLU A 77 -8.52 -5.62 -8.48
C GLU A 77 -10.03 -5.47 -8.31
N ALA A 78 -10.63 -4.55 -9.06
CA ALA A 78 -12.07 -4.39 -9.13
C ALA A 78 -12.65 -5.57 -9.91
N GLN A 79 -13.63 -6.27 -9.34
CA GLN A 79 -14.20 -7.46 -9.96
C GLN A 79 -14.83 -7.18 -11.33
N GLU A 80 -15.39 -5.99 -11.51
CA GLU A 80 -16.03 -5.55 -12.75
C GLU A 80 -15.04 -4.97 -13.77
N GLY A 81 -13.76 -4.81 -13.41
CA GLY A 81 -12.74 -4.20 -14.26
C GLY A 81 -12.83 -2.68 -14.42
N THR A 82 -13.84 -2.06 -13.80
CA THR A 82 -14.10 -0.61 -13.81
C THR A 82 -13.36 0.11 -12.68
N ASP A 83 -13.28 1.45 -12.76
CA ASP A 83 -12.62 2.32 -11.78
C ASP A 83 -13.42 2.44 -10.45
N GLY A 84 -13.64 1.32 -9.77
CA GLY A 84 -14.40 1.24 -8.53
C GLY A 84 -13.57 1.32 -7.23
N ILE A 85 -12.25 1.17 -7.31
CA ILE A 85 -11.36 1.23 -6.14
C ILE A 85 -11.01 2.68 -5.85
N ARG A 86 -11.46 3.21 -4.71
CA ARG A 86 -11.09 4.57 -4.27
C ARG A 86 -9.76 4.55 -3.53
N LEU A 87 -8.77 5.31 -3.96
CA LEU A 87 -7.43 5.27 -3.35
C LEU A 87 -7.40 5.77 -1.90
N LEU A 88 -8.28 6.71 -1.52
CA LEU A 88 -8.37 7.20 -0.14
C LEU A 88 -8.82 6.16 0.89
N ASP A 89 -9.43 5.06 0.44
CA ASP A 89 -9.87 3.98 1.32
C ASP A 89 -8.72 3.03 1.71
N TYR A 90 -7.50 3.34 1.23
CA TYR A 90 -6.31 2.56 1.51
C TYR A 90 -5.23 3.41 2.16
N VAL A 91 -4.60 2.83 3.17
CA VAL A 91 -3.46 3.39 3.89
C VAL A 91 -2.35 2.34 3.97
N ILE A 92 -1.13 2.82 4.21
CA ILE A 92 0.01 1.97 4.53
C ILE A 92 0.63 2.35 5.88
N ASP A 93 1.19 1.39 6.59
CA ASP A 93 2.03 1.61 7.78
C ASP A 93 3.27 0.71 7.67
N ALA A 94 4.29 1.00 8.46
CA ALA A 94 5.58 0.32 8.42
C ALA A 94 6.15 0.18 9.81
N ASP A 95 6.96 -0.85 10.05
CA ASP A 95 7.65 -1.05 11.33
C ASP A 95 8.83 -0.11 11.54
N VAL A 96 9.43 0.40 10.47
CA VAL A 96 10.57 1.31 10.52
C VAL A 96 10.18 2.66 9.94
N ALA A 97 10.57 3.74 10.64
CA ALA A 97 10.30 5.10 10.21
C ALA A 97 10.97 5.41 8.87
N GLY A 98 10.24 6.06 7.99
CA GLY A 98 10.66 6.38 6.64
C GLY A 98 10.50 5.23 5.65
N GLU A 99 10.33 3.97 6.07
CA GLU A 99 10.06 2.84 5.17
C GLU A 99 8.62 2.89 4.61
N GLY A 100 8.33 1.99 3.64
CA GLY A 100 7.03 1.93 3.01
C GLY A 100 7.02 1.04 1.76
N LEU A 101 6.07 1.29 0.87
CA LEU A 101 5.79 0.46 -0.30
C LEU A 101 5.90 1.25 -1.59
N LEU A 102 6.31 0.58 -2.68
CA LEU A 102 6.02 1.06 -4.03
C LEU A 102 4.54 0.86 -4.31
N VAL A 103 3.88 1.90 -4.79
CA VAL A 103 2.45 1.88 -5.11
C VAL A 103 2.24 2.34 -6.54
N SER A 104 1.50 1.54 -7.29
CA SER A 104 1.01 1.86 -8.62
C SER A 104 -0.47 1.53 -8.72
N TYR A 105 -1.19 2.26 -9.57
CA TYR A 105 -2.59 1.99 -9.84
C TYR A 105 -2.92 2.16 -11.32
N TRP A 106 -4.01 1.53 -11.74
CA TRP A 106 -4.50 1.59 -13.12
C TRP A 106 -5.90 2.17 -13.14
N THR A 107 -6.19 2.94 -14.18
CA THR A 107 -7.54 3.36 -14.54
C THR A 107 -7.91 2.73 -15.87
N GLU A 108 -9.20 2.47 -16.10
CA GLU A 108 -9.72 1.96 -17.37
C GLU A 108 -9.49 2.94 -18.54
#